data_AF-A0A323TNC2-F1
#
_entry.id   AF-A0A323TNC2-F1
#
_cell.length_a   1.000
_cell.length_b   1.000
_cell.length_c   1.000
_cell.angle_alpha   90.00
_cell.angle_beta   90.00
_cell.angle_gamma   90.00
#
_symmetry.space_group_name_H-M   'P 1'
#
loop_
_entity.id
_entity.type
_entity.pdbx_description
1 polymer ?
#
loop_
_entity_poly.entity_id
_entity_poly.type
_entity_poly.pdbx_seq_one_letter_code
_entity_poly.pdbx_strand_id
1 'polypeptide(L)'
;MPYIRIIMTAIAKILSKFFSMATLTFFGRIPTQDSSVMSFMGIVSLYWIYIAISVFFPDLAEMFIPFIPDDETIIRIVSISLAVLLPLAVGYASTKIENRDPDYSILKQMVMGYPYALVLGSLSMLLVIIIPLIKLPSIIKMHTQEQFAVMIRKGKYDDVLEEIKTILSDYDLPAHIHDPKKPVWYCFIALSYVLEHIFNKKIAKKMKYLTVEVEDTSVEVTLHATDISIVGSKKEVLQVKHILSEEIEPENLFFSWDDSTQKIEEEICEMKHQLEDGEQIDFDELKDITEKLRKSSLANEDWNAIRRQIYKLERDNYKNECESKKSYQ
;
A
#
# COMPACT_ATOMS: atom_id res chain seq x y z
N MET A 1 -18.07 -2.76 33.60
CA MET A 1 -17.17 -3.78 34.18
C MET A 1 -15.73 -3.58 33.70
N PRO A 2 -14.71 -3.54 34.58
CA PRO A 2 -13.33 -3.22 34.21
C PRO A 2 -12.69 -4.24 33.26
N TYR A 3 -13.07 -5.52 33.36
CA TYR A 3 -12.60 -6.60 32.49
C TYR A 3 -13.05 -6.42 31.03
N ILE A 4 -14.28 -5.96 30.79
CA ILE A 4 -14.78 -5.66 29.44
C ILE A 4 -13.96 -4.54 28.80
N ARG A 5 -13.57 -3.52 29.57
CA ARG A 5 -12.76 -2.41 29.05
C ARG A 5 -11.35 -2.86 28.67
N ILE A 6 -10.74 -3.74 29.46
CA ILE A 6 -9.42 -4.33 29.15
C ILE A 6 -9.50 -5.21 27.90
N ILE A 7 -10.51 -6.08 27.83
CA ILE A 7 -10.76 -6.95 26.66
C ILE A 7 -11.03 -6.11 25.42
N MET A 8 -11.88 -5.08 25.51
CA MET A 8 -12.16 -4.17 24.40
C MET A 8 -10.94 -3.35 23.97
N THR A 9 -10.10 -2.92 24.90
CA THR A 9 -8.86 -2.20 24.55
C THR A 9 -7.84 -3.14 23.91
N ALA A 10 -7.76 -4.39 24.36
CA ALA A 10 -6.91 -5.41 23.76
C ALA A 10 -7.41 -5.79 22.36
N ILE A 11 -8.72 -6.05 22.22
CA ILE A 11 -9.39 -6.30 20.94
C ILE A 11 -9.20 -5.10 20.01
N ALA A 12 -9.38 -3.86 20.48
CA ALA A 12 -9.16 -2.66 19.67
C ALA A 12 -7.71 -2.49 19.23
N LYS A 13 -6.73 -2.75 20.10
CA LYS A 13 -5.29 -2.72 19.74
C LYS A 13 -4.94 -3.83 18.75
N ILE A 14 -5.48 -5.02 18.96
CA ILE A 14 -5.28 -6.18 18.10
C ILE A 14 -5.94 -5.93 16.73
N LEU A 15 -7.18 -5.46 16.70
CA LEU A 15 -7.90 -5.04 15.49
C LEU A 15 -7.20 -3.89 14.78
N SER A 16 -6.72 -2.87 15.50
CA SER A 16 -5.96 -1.75 14.91
C SER A 16 -4.65 -2.23 14.31
N LYS A 17 -3.94 -3.15 14.97
CA LYS A 17 -2.72 -3.77 14.43
C LYS A 17 -3.04 -4.66 13.22
N PHE A 18 -4.12 -5.44 13.28
CA PHE A 18 -4.59 -6.24 12.16
C PHE A 18 -5.10 -5.39 11.02
N PHE A 19 -5.70 -4.24 11.29
CA PHE A 19 -6.17 -3.28 10.29
C PHE A 19 -4.99 -2.57 9.64
N SER A 20 -4.00 -2.11 10.42
CA SER A 20 -2.76 -1.56 9.85
C SER A 20 -2.06 -2.61 8.97
N MET A 21 -1.96 -3.86 9.45
CA MET A 21 -1.40 -4.97 8.70
C MET A 21 -2.28 -5.42 7.53
N ALA A 22 -3.61 -5.28 7.63
CA ALA A 22 -4.61 -5.50 6.58
C ALA A 22 -4.32 -4.58 5.43
N THR A 23 -4.23 -3.31 5.80
CA THR A 23 -4.03 -2.23 4.89
C THR A 23 -2.70 -2.45 4.17
N LEU A 24 -1.64 -2.76 4.90
CA LEU A 24 -0.36 -3.16 4.33
C LEU A 24 -0.40 -4.41 3.45
N THR A 25 -1.15 -5.46 3.83
CA THR A 25 -1.19 -6.75 3.10
C THR A 25 -2.09 -6.71 1.85
N PHE A 26 -3.10 -5.83 1.83
CA PHE A 26 -4.12 -5.77 0.77
C PHE A 26 -4.06 -4.51 -0.09
N PHE A 27 -3.48 -3.42 0.42
CA PHE A 27 -3.31 -2.16 -0.32
C PHE A 27 -1.86 -1.93 -0.74
N GLY A 28 -0.91 -2.75 -0.28
CA GLY A 28 0.47 -2.30 -0.16
C GLY A 28 0.56 -1.12 0.81
N ARG A 29 1.62 -0.31 0.69
CA ARG A 29 1.81 0.86 1.55
C ARG A 29 0.97 2.04 1.04
N ILE A 30 -0.05 2.47 1.78
CA ILE A 30 -0.84 3.68 1.46
C ILE A 30 0.06 4.94 1.42
N PRO A 31 -0.21 5.95 0.55
CA PRO A 31 0.51 7.22 0.50
C PRO A 31 0.81 7.79 1.89
N THR A 32 2.09 7.98 2.18
CA THR A 32 2.61 8.28 3.52
C THR A 32 2.15 9.65 4.04
N GLN A 33 2.04 10.64 3.16
CA GLN A 33 1.62 12.00 3.51
C GLN A 33 0.15 12.08 3.95
N ASP A 34 -0.73 11.25 3.38
CA ASP A 34 -2.17 11.23 3.66
C ASP A 34 -2.60 10.15 4.68
N SER A 35 -1.65 9.38 5.21
CA SER A 35 -1.88 8.20 6.05
C SER A 35 -2.76 8.48 7.28
N SER A 36 -2.66 9.67 7.88
CA SER A 36 -3.46 10.07 9.04
C SER A 36 -4.92 10.36 8.68
N VAL A 37 -5.15 11.10 7.58
CA VAL A 37 -6.50 11.41 7.07
C VAL A 37 -7.21 10.14 6.63
N MET A 38 -6.49 9.24 5.96
CA MET A 38 -7.03 7.95 5.53
C MET A 38 -7.35 7.02 6.69
N SER A 39 -6.45 6.94 7.68
CA SER A 39 -6.71 6.15 8.89
C SER A 39 -7.95 6.67 9.62
N PHE A 40 -8.10 8.00 9.73
CA PHE A 40 -9.30 8.63 10.27
C PHE A 40 -10.55 8.25 9.46
N MET A 41 -10.53 8.42 8.14
CA MET A 41 -11.67 8.08 7.28
C MET A 41 -12.05 6.60 7.39
N GLY A 42 -11.08 5.68 7.36
CA GLY A 42 -11.32 4.25 7.49
C GLY A 42 -11.95 3.87 8.84
N ILE A 43 -11.41 4.40 9.95
CA ILE A 43 -11.95 4.15 11.29
C ILE A 43 -13.36 4.71 11.43
N VAL A 44 -13.60 5.95 10.99
CA VAL A 44 -14.93 6.58 11.05
C VAL A 44 -15.93 5.81 10.18
N SER A 45 -15.52 5.35 9.01
CA SER A 45 -16.34 4.57 8.09
C SER A 45 -16.70 3.19 8.65
N LEU A 46 -15.73 2.51 9.27
CA LEU A 46 -15.96 1.24 9.96
C LEU A 46 -16.92 1.43 11.14
N TYR A 47 -16.71 2.47 11.95
CA TYR A 47 -17.60 2.81 13.05
C TYR A 47 -19.01 3.13 12.56
N TRP A 48 -19.14 3.85 11.45
CA TRP A 48 -20.42 4.17 10.82
C TRP A 48 -21.24 2.93 10.46
N ILE A 49 -20.61 1.85 9.99
CA ILE A 49 -21.33 0.58 9.70
C ILE A 49 -21.99 0.04 10.97
N TYR A 50 -21.28 0.01 12.10
CA TYR A 50 -21.85 -0.45 13.37
C TYR A 50 -22.99 0.45 13.85
N ILE A 51 -22.85 1.78 13.71
CA ILE A 51 -23.91 2.74 14.03
C ILE A 51 -25.12 2.59 13.11
N ALA A 52 -24.91 2.36 11.81
CA ALA A 52 -25.99 2.15 10.86
C ALA A 52 -26.79 0.88 11.19
N ILE A 53 -26.11 -0.19 11.63
CA ILE A 53 -26.77 -1.42 12.11
C ILE A 53 -27.53 -1.13 13.42
N SER A 54 -26.98 -0.33 14.33
CA SER A 54 -27.62 -0.01 15.61
C SER A 54 -28.89 0.83 15.49
N VAL A 55 -29.08 1.54 14.37
CA VAL A 55 -30.37 2.21 14.04
C VAL A 55 -31.50 1.19 13.93
N PHE A 56 -31.23 -0.01 13.39
CA PHE A 56 -32.20 -1.09 13.25
C PHE A 56 -32.26 -1.99 14.50
N PHE A 57 -31.14 -2.14 15.20
CA PHE A 57 -31.01 -2.96 16.40
C PHE A 57 -30.45 -2.12 17.56
N PRO A 58 -31.33 -1.42 18.31
CA PRO A 58 -30.92 -0.49 19.38
C PRO A 58 -30.05 -1.14 20.46
N ASP A 59 -30.27 -2.42 20.76
CA ASP A 59 -29.48 -3.20 21.72
C ASP A 59 -27.97 -3.21 21.39
N LEU A 60 -27.61 -3.05 20.10
CA LEU A 60 -26.21 -2.93 19.69
C LEU A 60 -25.64 -1.53 19.94
N ALA A 61 -26.48 -0.50 20.00
CA ALA A 61 -26.04 0.89 20.18
C ALA A 61 -25.36 1.10 21.55
N GLU A 62 -25.87 0.45 22.60
CA GLU A 62 -25.29 0.48 23.95
C GLU A 62 -23.84 -0.04 23.97
N MET A 63 -23.48 -0.94 23.05
CA MET A 63 -22.12 -1.47 22.93
C MET A 63 -21.15 -0.47 22.29
N PHE A 64 -21.63 0.37 21.38
CA PHE A 64 -20.79 1.21 20.51
C PHE A 64 -20.82 2.71 20.86
N ILE A 65 -21.86 3.20 21.53
CA ILE A 65 -22.01 4.60 21.92
C ILE A 65 -21.78 4.70 23.43
N PRO A 66 -20.57 5.11 23.86
CA PRO A 66 -20.25 5.17 25.28
C PRO A 66 -21.09 6.24 25.98
N PHE A 67 -21.54 5.95 27.20
CA PHE A 67 -22.28 6.88 28.07
C PHE A 67 -23.67 7.31 27.55
N ILE A 68 -24.28 6.53 26.67
CA ILE A 68 -25.66 6.79 26.25
C ILE A 68 -26.63 6.44 27.39
N PRO A 69 -27.66 7.28 27.67
CA PRO A 69 -28.70 6.92 28.64
C PRO A 69 -29.48 5.68 28.19
N ASP A 70 -29.96 4.87 29.14
CA ASP A 70 -30.87 3.72 28.93
C ASP A 70 -32.30 4.18 28.54
N ASP A 71 -32.41 5.01 27.50
CA ASP A 71 -33.67 5.45 26.92
C ASP A 71 -33.63 5.14 25.42
N GLU A 72 -34.53 4.25 24.99
CA GLU A 72 -34.62 3.78 23.60
C GLU A 72 -34.80 4.94 22.59
N THR A 73 -35.52 6.00 22.98
CA THR A 73 -35.76 7.17 22.14
C THR A 73 -34.49 7.98 21.96
N ILE A 74 -33.75 8.19 23.05
CA ILE A 74 -32.47 8.91 23.01
C ILE A 74 -31.45 8.10 22.21
N ILE A 75 -31.38 6.79 22.43
CA ILE A 75 -30.52 5.87 21.67
C ILE A 75 -30.79 5.96 20.17
N ARG A 76 -32.06 5.93 19.77
CA ARG A 76 -32.44 6.03 18.36
C ARG A 76 -32.10 7.39 17.76
N ILE A 77 -32.39 8.49 18.45
CA ILE A 77 -32.07 9.85 17.95
C ILE A 77 -30.57 10.05 17.79
N VAL A 78 -29.78 9.63 18.77
CA VAL A 78 -28.31 9.73 18.71
C VAL A 78 -27.76 8.85 17.60
N SER A 79 -28.25 7.61 17.47
CA SER A 79 -27.83 6.69 16.41
C SER A 79 -28.14 7.24 15.02
N ILE A 80 -29.34 7.79 14.80
CA ILE A 80 -29.71 8.45 13.54
C ILE A 80 -28.82 9.67 13.28
N SER A 81 -28.58 10.49 14.30
CA SER A 81 -27.75 11.69 14.18
C SER A 81 -26.31 11.32 13.77
N LEU A 82 -25.72 10.31 14.41
CA LEU A 82 -24.39 9.80 14.07
C LEU A 82 -24.37 9.14 12.68
N ALA A 83 -25.40 8.38 12.32
CA ALA A 83 -25.53 7.76 11.00
C ALA A 83 -25.57 8.82 9.88
N VAL A 84 -26.11 10.00 10.14
CA VAL A 84 -26.13 11.12 9.19
C VAL A 84 -24.82 11.92 9.22
N LEU A 85 -24.25 12.21 10.39
CA LEU A 85 -23.10 13.11 10.53
C LEU A 85 -21.75 12.45 10.20
N LEU A 86 -21.54 11.19 10.53
CA LEU A 86 -20.24 10.53 10.33
C LEU A 86 -19.83 10.46 8.85
N PRO A 87 -20.73 10.12 7.89
CA PRO A 87 -20.35 10.16 6.48
C PRO A 87 -20.01 11.56 5.99
N LEU A 88 -20.69 12.61 6.48
CA LEU A 88 -20.35 13.98 6.14
C LEU A 88 -18.94 14.35 6.61
N ALA A 89 -18.53 13.86 7.79
CA ALA A 89 -17.17 14.02 8.30
C ALA A 89 -16.14 13.30 7.43
N VAL A 90 -16.45 12.09 6.92
CA VAL A 90 -15.61 11.35 5.96
C VAL A 90 -15.50 12.14 4.65
N GLY A 91 -16.61 12.66 4.12
CA GLY A 91 -16.63 13.49 2.92
C GLY A 91 -15.80 14.75 3.06
N TYR A 92 -15.90 15.44 4.20
CA TYR A 92 -15.06 16.61 4.51
C TYR A 92 -13.57 16.25 4.66
N ALA A 93 -13.25 15.16 5.37
CA ALA A 93 -11.87 14.70 5.49
C ALA A 93 -11.25 14.39 4.12
N SER A 94 -12.06 13.86 3.20
CA SER A 94 -11.63 13.51 1.84
C SER A 94 -11.23 14.72 0.97
N THR A 95 -11.54 15.96 1.38
CA THR A 95 -11.09 17.17 0.67
C THR A 95 -9.67 17.58 1.03
N LYS A 96 -9.05 16.93 2.03
CA LYS A 96 -7.69 17.24 2.49
C LYS A 96 -6.62 16.33 1.88
N ILE A 97 -7.02 15.40 1.02
CA ILE A 97 -6.13 14.45 0.33
C ILE A 97 -5.46 15.17 -0.85
N GLU A 98 -4.14 15.09 -0.97
CA GLU A 98 -3.33 15.90 -1.88
C GLU A 98 -3.51 15.49 -3.36
N ASN A 99 -3.66 14.19 -3.64
CA ASN A 99 -3.76 13.64 -5.00
C ASN A 99 -5.18 13.68 -5.59
N ARG A 100 -5.97 14.69 -5.24
CA ARG A 100 -7.37 14.77 -5.65
C ARG A 100 -7.63 15.86 -6.67
N ASP A 101 -8.53 15.56 -7.60
CA ASP A 101 -8.96 16.45 -8.66
C ASP A 101 -9.45 17.81 -8.09
N PRO A 102 -8.81 18.94 -8.44
CA PRO A 102 -9.02 20.24 -7.80
C PRO A 102 -10.39 20.88 -8.05
N ASP A 103 -11.17 20.37 -9.01
CA ASP A 103 -12.39 21.03 -9.52
C ASP A 103 -13.69 20.67 -8.77
N TYR A 104 -13.63 20.00 -7.61
CA TYR A 104 -14.83 19.55 -6.90
C TYR A 104 -15.27 20.48 -5.75
N SER A 105 -16.52 20.94 -5.83
CA SER A 105 -17.19 21.68 -4.74
C SER A 105 -17.20 20.91 -3.41
N ILE A 106 -16.84 21.59 -2.32
CA ILE A 106 -16.83 21.05 -0.94
C ILE A 106 -18.18 20.43 -0.57
N LEU A 107 -19.29 21.03 -1.02
CA LEU A 107 -20.64 20.52 -0.72
C LEU A 107 -20.88 19.16 -1.38
N LYS A 108 -20.44 19.00 -2.63
CA LYS A 108 -20.52 17.72 -3.36
C LYS A 108 -19.65 16.66 -2.68
N GLN A 109 -18.50 17.05 -2.13
CA GLN A 109 -17.60 16.17 -1.39
C GLN A 109 -18.20 15.66 -0.08
N MET A 110 -18.85 16.53 0.68
CA MET A 110 -19.57 16.13 1.90
C MET A 110 -20.64 15.08 1.59
N VAL A 111 -21.41 15.26 0.51
CA VAL A 111 -22.42 14.28 0.06
C VAL A 111 -21.78 12.97 -0.44
N MET A 112 -20.63 13.05 -1.12
CA MET A 112 -19.85 11.86 -1.50
C MET A 112 -19.27 11.12 -0.29
N GLY A 113 -19.29 11.73 0.89
CA GLY A 113 -18.99 11.07 2.16
C GLY A 113 -19.85 9.83 2.44
N TYR A 114 -21.12 9.78 2.00
CA TYR A 114 -21.99 8.60 2.15
C TYR A 114 -21.47 7.37 1.39
N PRO A 115 -21.27 7.42 0.06
CA PRO A 115 -20.70 6.28 -0.65
C PRO A 115 -19.28 5.96 -0.16
N TYR A 116 -18.47 6.94 0.24
CA TYR A 116 -17.14 6.67 0.80
C TYR A 116 -17.19 5.94 2.13
N ALA A 117 -18.05 6.38 3.05
CA ALA A 117 -18.22 5.71 4.34
C ALA A 117 -18.73 4.28 4.19
N LEU A 118 -19.65 4.04 3.23
CA LEU A 118 -20.13 2.71 2.94
C LEU A 118 -19.01 1.81 2.39
N VAL A 119 -18.30 2.26 1.35
CA VAL A 119 -17.25 1.46 0.69
C VAL A 119 -16.08 1.21 1.63
N LEU A 120 -15.54 2.25 2.26
CA LEU A 120 -14.43 2.12 3.21
C LEU A 120 -14.83 1.31 4.45
N GLY A 121 -16.06 1.50 4.95
CA GLY A 121 -16.57 0.78 6.11
C GLY A 121 -16.78 -0.70 5.83
N SER A 122 -17.46 -1.04 4.73
CA SER A 122 -17.65 -2.44 4.30
C SER A 122 -16.31 -3.13 4.04
N LEU A 123 -15.38 -2.44 3.39
CA LEU A 123 -14.05 -2.97 3.14
C LEU A 123 -13.28 -3.19 4.44
N SER A 124 -13.29 -2.22 5.35
CA SER A 124 -12.65 -2.33 6.66
C SER A 124 -13.24 -3.49 7.47
N MET A 125 -14.56 -3.67 7.44
CA MET A 125 -15.26 -4.76 8.11
C MET A 125 -14.89 -6.12 7.52
N LEU A 126 -14.84 -6.21 6.19
CA LEU A 126 -14.41 -7.40 5.48
C LEU A 126 -12.96 -7.77 5.82
N LEU A 127 -12.05 -6.78 5.89
CA LEU A 127 -10.66 -7.02 6.29
C LEU A 127 -10.57 -7.53 7.74
N VAL A 128 -11.33 -6.94 8.66
CA VAL A 128 -11.41 -7.38 10.07
C VAL A 128 -11.83 -8.85 10.19
N ILE A 129 -12.72 -9.33 9.31
CA ILE A 129 -13.21 -10.72 9.33
C ILE A 129 -12.27 -11.67 8.60
N ILE A 130 -11.83 -11.30 7.39
CA ILE A 130 -11.06 -12.17 6.50
C ILE A 130 -9.64 -12.38 7.02
N ILE A 131 -9.03 -11.39 7.67
CA ILE A 131 -7.62 -11.49 8.07
C ILE A 131 -7.37 -12.52 9.16
N PRO A 132 -8.15 -12.57 10.25
CA PRO A 132 -8.04 -13.65 11.20
C PRO A 132 -8.17 -15.02 10.52
N LEU A 133 -9.08 -15.16 9.54
CA LEU A 133 -9.29 -16.43 8.83
C LEU A 133 -8.09 -16.81 7.94
N ILE A 134 -7.48 -15.85 7.24
CA ILE A 134 -6.35 -16.11 6.33
C ILE A 134 -5.02 -16.22 7.09
N LYS A 135 -4.78 -15.39 8.12
CA LYS A 135 -3.50 -15.32 8.83
C LYS A 135 -3.38 -16.24 10.05
N LEU A 136 -4.47 -16.85 10.53
CA LEU A 136 -4.39 -17.85 11.59
C LEU A 136 -3.36 -18.95 11.26
N PRO A 137 -3.38 -19.57 10.06
CA PRO A 137 -2.43 -20.62 9.70
C PRO A 137 -0.99 -20.13 9.61
N SER A 138 -0.75 -18.90 9.12
CA SER A 138 0.61 -18.36 8.96
C SER A 138 1.25 -17.98 10.30
N ILE A 139 0.46 -17.47 11.25
CA ILE A 139 0.91 -17.22 12.63
C ILE A 139 1.26 -18.55 13.31
N ILE A 140 0.47 -19.60 13.07
CA ILE A 140 0.74 -20.95 13.61
C ILE A 140 2.02 -21.55 13.03
N LYS A 141 2.35 -21.26 11.76
CA LYS A 141 3.57 -21.76 11.09
C LYS A 141 4.83 -20.94 11.37
N MET A 142 4.79 -19.90 12.21
CA MET A 142 5.91 -18.96 12.47
C MET A 142 6.50 -18.33 11.20
N HIS A 143 5.73 -18.18 10.13
CA HIS A 143 6.20 -17.50 8.93
C HIS A 143 6.32 -15.99 9.18
N THR A 144 7.43 -15.42 8.70
CA THR A 144 7.65 -13.97 8.64
C THR A 144 7.13 -13.44 7.31
N GLN A 145 6.60 -12.22 7.32
CA GLN A 145 6.18 -11.51 6.14
C GLN A 145 7.00 -10.23 6.02
N GLU A 146 7.67 -10.07 4.90
CA GLU A 146 8.35 -8.83 4.50
C GLU A 146 7.65 -8.25 3.27
N GLN A 147 7.78 -6.94 3.08
CA GLN A 147 7.18 -6.24 1.95
C GLN A 147 8.15 -5.24 1.34
N PHE A 148 7.87 -4.94 0.08
CA PHE A 148 8.46 -3.88 -0.73
C PHE A 148 7.35 -3.00 -1.25
N ALA A 149 7.37 -1.73 -0.85
CA ALA A 149 6.48 -0.74 -1.42
C ALA A 149 7.01 -0.42 -2.83
N VAL A 150 6.25 -0.84 -3.84
CA VAL A 150 6.53 -0.51 -5.25
C VAL A 150 5.22 -0.20 -5.94
N MET A 151 5.18 0.79 -6.83
CA MET A 151 4.01 1.08 -7.63
C MET A 151 4.31 0.77 -9.10
N ILE A 152 3.67 -0.28 -9.62
CA ILE A 152 3.90 -0.71 -10.99
C ILE A 152 3.32 0.33 -11.97
N ARG A 153 4.13 0.72 -12.94
CA ARG A 153 3.72 1.67 -13.99
C ARG A 153 2.56 1.13 -14.79
N LYS A 154 1.74 2.03 -15.33
CA LYS A 154 0.53 1.65 -16.07
C LYS A 154 0.87 0.76 -17.27
N GLY A 155 0.28 -0.44 -17.31
CA GLY A 155 0.47 -1.40 -18.40
C GLY A 155 1.73 -2.27 -18.26
N LYS A 156 2.55 -2.07 -17.23
CA LYS A 156 3.83 -2.75 -17.01
C LYS A 156 3.77 -3.96 -16.07
N TYR A 157 2.57 -4.37 -15.66
CA TYR A 157 2.40 -5.48 -14.72
C TYR A 157 3.04 -6.79 -15.19
N ASP A 158 2.80 -7.17 -16.45
CA ASP A 158 3.33 -8.43 -16.98
C ASP A 158 4.85 -8.34 -17.18
N ASP A 159 5.37 -7.15 -17.51
CA ASP A 159 6.81 -6.88 -17.61
C ASP A 159 7.50 -7.06 -16.25
N VAL A 160 6.96 -6.48 -15.17
CA VAL A 160 7.48 -6.65 -13.79
C VAL A 160 7.40 -8.11 -13.33
N LEU A 161 6.32 -8.82 -13.69
CA LEU A 161 6.17 -10.23 -13.33
C LEU A 161 7.25 -11.09 -13.96
N GLU A 162 7.53 -10.87 -15.24
CA GLU A 162 8.60 -11.58 -15.96
C GLU A 162 10.00 -11.15 -15.49
N GLU A 163 10.18 -9.88 -15.16
CA GLU A 163 11.41 -9.34 -14.55
C GLU A 163 11.72 -10.04 -13.23
N ILE A 164 10.76 -10.10 -12.30
CA ILE A 164 10.92 -10.82 -11.01
C ILE A 164 11.26 -12.29 -11.24
N LYS A 165 10.59 -12.94 -12.19
CA LYS A 165 10.85 -14.35 -12.52
C LYS A 165 12.25 -14.56 -13.08
N THR A 166 12.70 -13.65 -13.95
CA THR A 166 14.07 -13.66 -14.52
C THR A 166 15.10 -13.48 -13.41
N ILE A 167 14.95 -12.43 -12.58
CA ILE A 167 15.84 -12.16 -11.45
C ILE A 167 15.96 -13.38 -10.53
N LEU A 168 14.83 -14.00 -10.16
CA LEU A 168 14.88 -15.17 -9.27
C LEU A 168 15.56 -16.37 -9.96
N SER A 169 15.32 -16.57 -11.25
CA SER A 169 15.97 -17.63 -12.03
C SER A 169 17.49 -17.42 -12.16
N ASP A 170 17.96 -16.18 -12.28
CA ASP A 170 19.39 -15.85 -12.39
C ASP A 170 20.16 -16.17 -11.10
N TYR A 171 19.46 -16.30 -9.98
CA TYR A 171 20.00 -16.65 -8.66
C TYR A 171 19.67 -18.10 -8.24
N ASP A 172 19.34 -18.97 -9.20
CA ASP A 172 18.97 -20.39 -8.98
C ASP A 172 17.75 -20.58 -8.05
N LEU A 173 16.81 -19.62 -8.03
CA LEU A 173 15.57 -19.68 -7.25
C LEU A 173 14.35 -19.85 -8.19
N PRO A 174 14.02 -21.07 -8.63
CA PRO A 174 12.93 -21.28 -9.57
C PRO A 174 11.60 -20.86 -8.95
N ALA A 175 10.82 -20.07 -9.72
CA ALA A 175 9.55 -19.52 -9.30
C ALA A 175 8.38 -20.07 -10.12
N HIS A 176 7.35 -20.57 -9.43
CA HIS A 176 6.12 -21.07 -10.04
C HIS A 176 4.96 -20.09 -9.85
N ILE A 177 4.35 -19.65 -10.96
CA ILE A 177 3.29 -18.64 -10.94
C ILE A 177 1.92 -19.31 -10.71
N HIS A 178 1.14 -18.74 -9.79
CA HIS A 178 -0.20 -19.18 -9.42
C HIS A 178 -1.20 -18.02 -9.43
N ASP A 179 -2.43 -18.36 -9.79
CA ASP A 179 -3.56 -17.44 -9.72
C ASP A 179 -4.13 -17.32 -8.29
N PRO A 180 -4.63 -16.12 -7.93
CA PRO A 180 -5.23 -15.92 -6.63
C PRO A 180 -6.50 -16.74 -6.44
N LYS A 181 -6.70 -17.23 -5.22
CA LYS A 181 -7.96 -17.87 -4.84
C LYS A 181 -9.11 -16.86 -4.99
N LYS A 182 -10.26 -17.31 -5.48
CA LYS A 182 -11.46 -16.47 -5.74
C LYS A 182 -11.82 -15.50 -4.60
N PRO A 183 -11.82 -15.89 -3.31
CA PRO A 183 -12.16 -14.96 -2.23
C PRO A 183 -11.21 -13.77 -2.15
N VAL A 184 -9.89 -14.03 -2.28
CA VAL A 184 -8.86 -12.99 -2.24
C VAL A 184 -8.98 -12.07 -3.45
N TRP A 185 -9.22 -12.65 -4.62
CA TRP A 185 -9.45 -11.89 -5.85
C TRP A 185 -10.61 -10.89 -5.73
N TYR A 186 -11.76 -11.30 -5.19
CA TYR A 186 -12.90 -10.39 -5.02
C TYR A 186 -12.58 -9.24 -4.06
N CYS A 187 -11.85 -9.51 -2.97
CA CYS A 187 -11.40 -8.47 -2.05
C CYS A 187 -10.51 -7.47 -2.77
N PHE A 188 -9.54 -7.96 -3.54
CA PHE A 188 -8.63 -7.15 -4.34
C PHE A 188 -9.34 -6.29 -5.40
N ILE A 189 -10.35 -6.84 -6.09
CA ILE A 189 -11.13 -6.06 -7.07
C ILE A 189 -11.93 -4.95 -6.38
N ALA A 190 -12.56 -5.25 -5.25
CA ALA A 190 -13.28 -4.24 -4.47
C ALA A 190 -12.34 -3.12 -4.00
N LEU A 191 -11.14 -3.49 -3.55
CA LEU A 191 -10.06 -2.56 -3.16
C LEU A 191 -9.59 -1.69 -4.31
N SER A 192 -9.32 -2.29 -5.47
CA SER A 192 -8.87 -1.58 -6.67
C SER A 192 -9.89 -0.53 -7.12
N TYR A 193 -11.19 -0.83 -6.97
CA TYR A 193 -12.25 0.13 -7.24
C TYR A 193 -12.18 1.35 -6.31
N VAL A 194 -11.90 1.15 -5.02
CA VAL A 194 -11.71 2.23 -4.04
C VAL A 194 -10.54 3.13 -4.45
N LEU A 195 -9.40 2.52 -4.80
CA LEU A 195 -8.20 3.25 -5.23
C LEU A 195 -8.45 4.07 -6.51
N GLU A 196 -9.12 3.49 -7.50
CA GLU A 196 -9.46 4.22 -8.73
C GLU A 196 -10.46 5.37 -8.49
N HIS A 197 -11.51 5.15 -7.71
CA HIS A 197 -12.63 6.12 -7.65
C HIS A 197 -12.50 7.15 -6.53
N ILE A 198 -11.86 6.79 -5.43
CA ILE A 198 -11.65 7.71 -4.29
C ILE A 198 -10.34 8.46 -4.46
N PHE A 199 -9.28 7.76 -4.90
CA PHE A 199 -7.93 8.31 -4.97
C PHE A 199 -7.49 8.68 -6.39
N ASN A 200 -8.33 8.45 -7.41
CA ASN A 200 -8.00 8.68 -8.81
C ASN A 200 -6.69 7.95 -9.25
N LYS A 201 -6.33 6.87 -8.55
CA LYS A 201 -5.11 6.08 -8.82
C LYS A 201 -5.49 4.85 -9.62
N LYS A 202 -5.16 4.87 -10.91
CA LYS A 202 -5.39 3.73 -11.81
C LYS A 202 -4.31 2.69 -11.59
N ILE A 203 -4.67 1.60 -10.95
CA ILE A 203 -3.78 0.45 -10.72
C ILE A 203 -4.14 -0.71 -11.66
N ALA A 204 -3.15 -1.56 -11.95
CA ALA A 204 -3.40 -2.79 -12.68
C ALA A 204 -4.29 -3.70 -11.82
N LYS A 205 -5.45 -4.12 -12.35
CA LYS A 205 -6.33 -5.11 -11.70
C LYS A 205 -5.79 -6.53 -11.94
N LYS A 206 -4.52 -6.76 -11.56
CA LYS A 206 -3.82 -8.04 -11.69
C LYS A 206 -3.08 -8.33 -10.39
N MET A 207 -3.11 -9.59 -9.99
CA MET A 207 -2.45 -10.10 -8.80
C MET A 207 -2.00 -11.53 -9.09
N LYS A 208 -0.77 -11.87 -8.74
CA LYS A 208 -0.17 -13.19 -8.96
C LYS A 208 0.63 -13.60 -7.74
N TYR A 209 0.61 -14.90 -7.47
CA TYR A 209 1.47 -15.53 -6.48
C TYR A 209 2.61 -16.24 -7.20
N LEU A 210 3.81 -16.19 -6.63
CA LEU A 210 4.97 -16.93 -7.07
C LEU A 210 5.43 -17.78 -5.90
N THR A 211 5.46 -19.09 -6.07
CA THR A 211 6.09 -19.99 -5.11
C THR A 211 7.53 -20.18 -5.53
N VAL A 212 8.45 -19.71 -4.68
CA VAL A 212 9.89 -19.74 -4.89
C VAL A 212 10.47 -20.82 -3.99
N GLU A 213 11.17 -21.77 -4.59
CA GLU A 213 11.88 -22.81 -3.83
C GLU A 213 13.23 -22.27 -3.40
N VAL A 214 13.48 -22.25 -2.08
CA VAL A 214 14.72 -21.77 -1.47
C VAL A 214 15.24 -22.88 -0.56
N GLU A 215 16.33 -23.52 -0.97
CA GLU A 215 16.88 -24.71 -0.31
C GLU A 215 15.80 -25.82 -0.18
N ASP A 216 15.44 -26.23 1.05
CA ASP A 216 14.41 -27.26 1.34
C ASP A 216 13.06 -26.65 1.73
N THR A 217 12.88 -25.34 1.54
CA THR A 217 11.67 -24.60 1.93
C THR A 217 11.06 -23.83 0.77
N SER A 218 9.81 -23.42 0.92
CA SER A 218 9.12 -22.58 -0.06
C SER A 218 8.80 -21.22 0.53
N VAL A 219 9.06 -20.19 -0.27
CA VAL A 219 8.69 -18.81 -0.01
C VAL A 219 7.59 -18.41 -0.99
N GLU A 220 6.55 -17.75 -0.50
CA GLU A 220 5.48 -17.21 -1.34
C GLU A 220 5.74 -15.72 -1.58
N VAL A 221 6.00 -15.34 -2.82
CA VAL A 221 6.10 -13.95 -3.27
C VAL A 221 4.77 -13.59 -3.92
N THR A 222 4.10 -12.55 -3.43
CA THR A 222 2.88 -12.02 -4.03
C THR A 222 3.20 -10.73 -4.75
N LEU A 223 2.97 -10.71 -6.06
CA LEU A 223 3.07 -9.51 -6.89
C LEU A 223 1.71 -8.84 -7.02
N HIS A 224 1.63 -7.62 -6.52
CA HIS A 224 0.48 -6.75 -6.61
C HIS A 224 0.88 -5.46 -7.34
N ALA A 225 -0.10 -4.70 -7.83
CA ALA A 225 0.19 -3.46 -8.57
C ALA A 225 0.88 -2.39 -7.72
N THR A 226 0.82 -2.54 -6.39
CA THR A 226 1.25 -1.51 -5.44
C THR A 226 2.14 -2.02 -4.30
N ASP A 227 2.52 -3.29 -4.35
CA ASP A 227 3.51 -3.89 -3.47
C ASP A 227 3.99 -5.26 -3.98
N ILE A 228 5.16 -5.66 -3.49
CA ILE A 228 5.63 -7.05 -3.54
C ILE A 228 5.71 -7.52 -2.09
N SER A 229 4.99 -8.60 -1.76
CA SER A 229 5.05 -9.20 -0.42
C SER A 229 5.67 -10.59 -0.46
N ILE A 230 6.42 -10.92 0.58
CA ILE A 230 7.21 -12.16 0.65
C ILE A 230 6.89 -12.83 1.99
N VAL A 231 6.42 -14.07 1.95
CA VAL A 231 5.97 -14.83 3.12
C VAL A 231 6.68 -16.17 3.17
N GLY A 232 7.30 -16.48 4.30
CA GLY A 232 8.07 -17.71 4.48
C GLY A 232 8.83 -17.72 5.80
N SER A 233 9.82 -18.58 5.93
CA SER A 233 10.76 -18.53 7.05
C SER A 233 11.70 -17.32 6.94
N LYS A 234 12.12 -16.79 8.08
CA LYS A 234 12.76 -15.46 8.16
C LYS A 234 14.03 -15.34 7.31
N LYS A 235 14.87 -16.39 7.27
CA LYS A 235 16.15 -16.38 6.54
C LYS A 235 15.90 -16.25 5.03
N GLU A 236 15.01 -17.07 4.52
CA GLU A 236 14.69 -17.22 3.09
C GLU A 236 13.91 -16.01 2.59
N VAL A 237 12.97 -15.50 3.41
CA VAL A 237 12.28 -14.23 3.13
C VAL A 237 13.29 -13.10 2.97
N LEU A 238 14.27 -12.97 3.88
CA LEU A 238 15.30 -11.93 3.80
C LEU A 238 16.23 -12.12 2.60
N GLN A 239 16.57 -13.35 2.24
CA GLN A 239 17.38 -13.64 1.05
C GLN A 239 16.67 -13.17 -0.23
N VAL A 240 15.42 -13.60 -0.45
CA VAL A 240 14.62 -13.19 -1.62
C VAL A 240 14.43 -11.67 -1.63
N LYS A 241 14.14 -11.09 -0.46
CA LYS A 241 14.06 -9.63 -0.25
C LYS A 241 15.33 -8.93 -0.73
N HIS A 242 16.50 -9.35 -0.29
CA HIS A 242 17.74 -8.66 -0.64
C HIS A 242 18.04 -8.76 -2.15
N ILE A 243 17.86 -9.94 -2.76
CA ILE A 243 18.05 -10.13 -4.22
C ILE A 243 17.12 -9.19 -5.00
N LEU A 244 15.82 -9.23 -4.71
CA LEU A 244 14.86 -8.35 -5.38
C LEU A 244 15.17 -6.86 -5.15
N SER A 245 15.65 -6.50 -3.96
CA SER A 245 16.03 -5.10 -3.67
C SER A 245 17.22 -4.62 -4.49
N GLU A 246 18.14 -5.52 -4.82
CA GLU A 246 19.38 -5.22 -5.53
C GLU A 246 19.12 -5.16 -7.05
N GLU A 247 18.34 -6.12 -7.56
CA GLU A 247 18.18 -6.35 -8.99
C GLU A 247 16.96 -5.69 -9.63
N ILE A 248 15.90 -5.37 -8.87
CA ILE A 248 14.74 -4.69 -9.44
C ILE A 248 15.14 -3.28 -9.92
N GLU A 249 14.78 -2.98 -11.15
CA GLU A 249 15.10 -1.72 -11.80
C GLU A 249 13.87 -0.77 -11.91
N PRO A 250 14.07 0.55 -11.96
CA PRO A 250 12.98 1.54 -11.92
C PRO A 250 12.21 1.73 -13.24
N GLU A 251 12.56 1.00 -14.32
CA GLU A 251 11.92 1.19 -15.63
C GLU A 251 10.42 0.86 -15.60
N ASN A 252 10.04 -0.19 -14.87
CA ASN A 252 8.67 -0.71 -14.90
C ASN A 252 7.87 -0.39 -13.62
N LEU A 253 8.51 0.14 -12.58
CA LEU A 253 7.89 0.46 -11.30
C LEU A 253 8.51 1.68 -10.63
N PHE A 254 7.76 2.27 -9.71
CA PHE A 254 8.22 3.30 -8.79
C PHE A 254 8.46 2.69 -7.41
N PHE A 255 9.44 3.20 -6.69
CA PHE A 255 9.69 2.88 -5.28
C PHE A 255 8.91 3.82 -4.33
N SER A 256 8.25 4.84 -4.88
CA SER A 256 7.36 5.74 -4.15
C SER A 256 5.92 5.72 -4.68
N TRP A 257 5.00 6.24 -3.84
CA TRP A 257 3.58 6.38 -4.15
C TRP A 257 3.14 7.81 -4.46
N ASP A 258 3.91 8.78 -3.98
CA ASP A 258 3.57 10.20 -4.03
C ASP A 258 3.96 10.76 -5.40
N ASP A 259 3.02 11.40 -6.11
CA ASP A 259 3.24 11.87 -7.48
C ASP A 259 4.41 12.87 -7.59
N SER A 260 4.67 13.64 -6.52
CA SER A 260 5.80 14.55 -6.44
C SER A 260 7.15 13.83 -6.39
N THR A 261 7.21 12.65 -5.78
CA THR A 261 8.42 11.83 -5.69
C THR A 261 8.58 10.96 -6.93
N GLN A 262 7.48 10.46 -7.50
CA GLN A 262 7.51 9.71 -8.75
C GLN A 262 8.11 10.53 -9.89
N LYS A 263 7.89 11.86 -9.92
CA LYS A 263 8.59 12.76 -10.86
C LYS A 263 10.11 12.73 -10.72
N ILE A 264 10.63 12.65 -9.49
CA ILE A 264 12.08 12.53 -9.24
C ILE A 264 12.57 11.18 -9.77
N GLU A 265 11.80 10.11 -9.60
CA GLU A 265 12.13 8.79 -10.15
C GLU A 265 12.05 8.75 -11.69
N GLU A 266 11.14 9.51 -12.29
CA GLU A 266 11.07 9.70 -13.75
C GLU A 266 12.33 10.43 -14.26
N GLU A 267 12.73 11.54 -13.63
CA GLU A 267 13.98 12.25 -13.96
C GLU A 267 15.21 11.30 -13.88
N ILE A 268 15.28 10.45 -12.85
CA ILE A 268 16.37 9.46 -12.71
C ILE A 268 16.32 8.41 -13.82
N CYS A 269 15.12 7.92 -14.17
CA CYS A 269 14.94 6.93 -15.23
C CYS A 269 15.32 7.51 -16.62
N GLU A 270 14.98 8.77 -16.87
CA GLU A 270 15.36 9.47 -18.10
C GLU A 270 16.88 9.60 -18.22
N MET A 271 17.58 9.99 -17.15
CA MET A 271 19.05 10.03 -17.14
C MET A 271 19.68 8.66 -17.37
N LYS A 272 19.07 7.58 -16.85
CA LYS A 272 19.56 6.22 -17.10
C LYS A 272 19.46 5.87 -18.59
N HIS A 273 18.33 6.15 -19.23
CA HIS A 273 18.20 5.94 -20.68
C HIS A 273 19.20 6.78 -21.49
N GLN A 274 19.42 8.04 -21.12
CA GLN A 274 20.45 8.88 -21.76
C GLN A 274 21.85 8.24 -21.66
N LEU A 275 22.20 7.70 -20.48
CA LEU A 275 23.46 7.01 -20.29
C LEU A 275 23.58 5.72 -21.11
N GLU A 276 22.50 4.94 -21.21
CA GLU A 276 22.43 3.73 -22.03
C GLU A 276 22.55 4.03 -23.53
N ASP A 277 21.99 5.16 -23.97
CA ASP A 277 22.13 5.69 -25.34
C ASP A 277 23.53 6.29 -25.61
N GLY A 278 24.41 6.31 -24.59
CA GLY A 278 25.80 6.75 -24.68
C GLY A 278 26.00 8.26 -24.49
N GLU A 279 24.98 8.98 -24.02
CA GLU A 279 25.09 10.38 -23.65
C GLU A 279 25.83 10.56 -22.31
N GLN A 280 26.45 11.71 -22.12
CA GLN A 280 27.07 12.05 -20.84
C GLN A 280 26.03 12.65 -19.90
N ILE A 281 26.02 12.16 -18.66
CA ILE A 281 25.15 12.71 -17.61
C ILE A 281 25.71 14.05 -17.12
N ASP A 282 24.85 15.05 -17.01
CA ASP A 282 25.17 16.30 -16.34
C ASP A 282 25.18 16.12 -14.81
N PHE A 283 26.36 16.26 -14.21
CA PHE A 283 26.53 16.17 -12.76
C PHE A 283 25.80 17.27 -11.99
N ASP A 284 25.58 18.45 -12.60
CA ASP A 284 24.82 19.52 -11.95
C ASP A 284 23.32 19.16 -11.88
N GLU A 285 22.79 18.52 -12.91
CA GLU A 285 21.42 18.02 -12.94
C GLU A 285 21.22 16.89 -11.90
N LEU A 286 22.16 15.94 -11.83
CA LEU A 286 22.14 14.88 -10.83
C LEU A 286 22.18 15.41 -9.39
N LYS A 287 22.91 16.50 -9.17
CA LYS A 287 22.99 17.19 -7.88
C LYS A 287 21.66 17.87 -7.54
N ASP A 288 20.98 18.49 -8.50
CA ASP A 288 19.65 19.07 -8.31
C ASP A 288 18.62 17.99 -7.92
N ILE A 289 18.61 16.85 -8.61
CA ILE A 289 17.79 15.68 -8.26
C ILE A 289 18.07 15.22 -6.83
N THR A 290 19.34 15.13 -6.45
CA THR A 290 19.74 14.74 -5.09
C THR A 290 19.26 15.76 -4.04
N GLU A 291 19.28 17.05 -4.34
CA GLU A 291 18.76 18.10 -3.46
C GLU A 291 17.23 18.05 -3.33
N LYS A 292 16.50 17.81 -4.44
CA LYS A 292 15.05 17.58 -4.44
C LYS A 292 14.71 16.37 -3.55
N LEU A 293 15.41 15.24 -3.73
CA LEU A 293 15.22 14.03 -2.93
C LEU A 293 15.48 14.29 -1.43
N ARG A 294 16.47 15.10 -1.08
CA ARG A 294 16.75 15.45 0.34
C ARG A 294 15.64 16.27 0.99
N LYS A 295 14.92 17.08 0.21
CA LYS A 295 13.79 17.91 0.68
C LYS A 295 12.46 17.14 0.68
N SER A 296 12.40 15.97 0.06
CA SER A 296 11.21 15.12 0.05
C SER A 296 10.88 14.57 1.43
N SER A 297 9.60 14.41 1.74
CA SER A 297 9.14 13.86 3.03
C SER A 297 8.95 12.33 2.95
N LEU A 298 9.99 11.62 2.51
CA LEU A 298 9.97 10.17 2.39
C LEU A 298 10.35 9.49 3.70
N ALA A 299 9.82 8.29 3.91
CA ALA A 299 10.35 7.42 4.94
C ALA A 299 11.75 6.93 4.53
N ASN A 300 12.57 6.57 5.52
CA ASN A 300 13.96 6.20 5.29
C ASN A 300 14.12 5.03 4.30
N GLU A 301 13.21 4.05 4.31
CA GLU A 301 13.25 2.92 3.37
C GLU A 301 13.04 3.36 1.91
N ASP A 302 12.00 4.16 1.65
CA ASP A 302 11.69 4.66 0.30
C ASP A 302 12.79 5.61 -0.19
N TRP A 303 13.30 6.46 0.71
CA TRP A 303 14.43 7.35 0.42
C TRP A 303 15.69 6.55 0.03
N ASN A 304 16.00 5.48 0.76
CA ASN A 304 17.16 4.63 0.44
C ASN A 304 16.97 3.86 -0.87
N ALA A 305 15.75 3.45 -1.20
CA ALA A 305 15.45 2.79 -2.46
C ALA A 305 15.72 3.72 -3.66
N ILE A 306 15.21 4.95 -3.63
CA ILE A 306 15.45 5.94 -4.69
C ILE A 306 16.92 6.36 -4.71
N ARG A 307 17.54 6.58 -3.54
CA ARG A 307 18.95 6.96 -3.48
C ARG A 307 19.87 5.88 -4.05
N ARG A 308 19.51 4.60 -3.92
CA ARG A 308 20.26 3.50 -4.55
C ARG A 308 20.29 3.63 -6.07
N GLN A 309 19.20 4.07 -6.69
CA GLN A 309 19.16 4.27 -8.14
C GLN A 309 20.12 5.37 -8.59
N ILE A 310 20.20 6.47 -7.84
CA ILE A 310 21.20 7.51 -8.08
C ILE A 310 22.63 6.95 -7.96
N TYR A 311 22.91 6.12 -6.96
CA TYR A 311 24.24 5.50 -6.82
C TYR A 311 24.59 4.54 -7.97
N LYS A 312 23.62 3.78 -8.48
CA LYS A 312 23.82 2.93 -9.66
C LYS A 312 24.16 3.79 -10.88
N LEU A 313 23.40 4.85 -11.11
CA LEU A 313 23.62 5.81 -12.19
C LEU A 313 25.02 6.46 -12.11
N GLU A 314 25.42 6.95 -10.93
CA GLU A 314 26.77 7.50 -10.70
C GLU A 314 27.86 6.47 -11.05
N ARG A 315 27.72 5.24 -10.54
CA ARG A 315 28.65 4.13 -10.78
C ARG A 315 28.77 3.81 -12.27
N ASP A 316 27.64 3.70 -12.96
CA ASP A 316 27.60 3.27 -14.36
C ASP A 316 28.15 4.37 -15.28
N ASN A 317 27.89 5.65 -14.97
CA ASN A 317 28.53 6.78 -15.65
C ASN A 317 30.07 6.75 -15.50
N TYR A 318 30.59 6.55 -14.28
CA TYR A 318 32.04 6.42 -14.08
C TYR A 318 32.65 5.24 -14.83
N LYS A 319 31.92 4.12 -14.93
CA LYS A 319 32.37 2.95 -15.70
C LYS A 319 32.47 3.28 -17.19
N ASN A 320 31.46 3.93 -17.77
CA ASN A 320 31.46 4.36 -19.18
C ASN A 320 32.58 5.38 -19.47
N GLU A 321 32.85 6.32 -18.55
CA GLU A 321 33.99 7.23 -18.68
C GLU A 321 35.34 6.52 -18.67
N CYS A 322 35.50 5.48 -17.86
CA CYS A 322 36.75 4.71 -17.80
C CYS A 322 36.94 3.85 -19.05
N GLU A 323 35.87 3.25 -19.57
CA GLU A 323 35.91 2.43 -20.78
C GLU A 323 36.16 3.27 -22.03
N SER A 324 35.53 4.44 -22.15
CA SER A 324 35.81 5.39 -23.24
C SER A 324 37.27 5.87 -23.21
N LYS A 325 37.82 6.23 -22.04
CA LYS A 325 39.24 6.61 -21.91
C LYS A 325 40.22 5.49 -22.31
N LYS A 326 39.86 4.21 -22.10
CA LYS A 326 40.67 3.06 -22.54
C LYS A 326 40.61 2.84 -24.06
N SER A 327 39.52 3.19 -24.73
CA SER A 327 39.39 3.03 -26.19
C SER A 327 40.19 4.07 -27.01
N TYR A 328 40.69 5.13 -26.38
CA TYR A 328 41.50 6.18 -27.01
C TYR A 328 43.03 6.03 -26.76
N GLN A 329 43.48 4.97 -26.06
CA GLN A 329 44.88 4.64 -25.84
C GLN A 329 45.32 3.46 -26.71
#